data_AF-A0A803K1V7-F1
#
_entry.id   AF-A0A803K1V7-F1
#
_cell.length_a   1.000
_cell.length_b   1.000
_cell.length_c   1.000
_cell.angle_alpha   90.00
_cell.angle_beta   90.00
_cell.angle_gamma   90.00
#
_symmetry.space_group_name_H-M   'P 1'
#
loop_
_entity.id
_entity.type
_entity.pdbx_description
1 polymer ?
#
loop_
_entity_poly.entity_id
_entity_poly.type
_entity_poly.pdbx_seq_one_letter_code
_entity_poly.pdbx_strand_id
1 'polypeptide(L)'
;MTIHNRMKNEQNHTMGTEFHLLAFSSYGIDTHVIFMVLLLIYLPTVLGNLLIILLVCLDYRLHTPMYFFLCNLAAQDIMLVSAILPKLMAATITGDTSISFNACLAQIFMFALCVDTDFFLLAVMAFDRYVAICIPLRYCLIMNPKLCIPLVITPWILYVCNGIYYCLLLSALSYCQSHDLNYIFCDIKTIMGLSCSDTTYIQTLIS
;
A
#
# COMPACT_ATOMS: atom_id res chain seq x y z
N MET A 1 -38.92 10.70 -43.27
CA MET A 1 -37.79 11.06 -44.13
C MET A 1 -37.03 12.19 -43.42
N THR A 2 -36.20 11.88 -42.42
CA THR A 2 -34.71 11.78 -42.51
C THR A 2 -34.10 13.16 -42.86
N ILE A 3 -33.15 13.77 -42.15
CA ILE A 3 -31.78 13.39 -41.71
C ILE A 3 -31.30 14.56 -40.81
N HIS A 4 -31.02 14.43 -39.50
CA HIS A 4 -29.77 13.97 -38.85
C HIS A 4 -28.46 14.48 -39.45
N ASN A 5 -27.81 15.48 -38.86
CA ASN A 5 -26.34 15.50 -38.70
C ASN A 5 -25.87 16.82 -38.07
N ARG A 6 -25.53 16.76 -36.78
CA ARG A 6 -24.53 17.66 -36.21
C ARG A 6 -23.38 16.76 -35.82
N MET A 7 -22.33 16.77 -36.66
CA MET A 7 -21.14 15.95 -36.53
C MET A 7 -20.51 16.20 -35.16
N LYS A 8 -20.59 15.18 -34.29
CA LYS A 8 -19.80 15.09 -33.07
C LYS A 8 -18.41 14.66 -33.53
N ASN A 9 -17.50 15.63 -33.60
CA ASN A 9 -16.10 15.38 -33.91
C ASN A 9 -15.59 14.41 -32.84
N GLU A 10 -15.14 13.24 -33.27
CA GLU A 10 -14.50 12.24 -32.42
C GLU A 10 -13.27 12.88 -31.79
N GLN A 11 -13.39 13.28 -30.53
CA GLN A 11 -12.23 13.58 -29.72
C GLN A 11 -11.47 12.26 -29.56
N ASN A 12 -10.22 12.26 -29.99
CA ASN A 12 -9.24 11.25 -29.64
C ASN A 12 -9.32 11.02 -28.12
N HIS A 13 -9.94 9.91 -27.70
CA HIS A 13 -9.98 9.49 -26.31
C HIS A 13 -8.58 9.00 -25.91
N THR A 14 -7.64 9.93 -25.72
CA THR A 14 -6.46 9.68 -24.90
C THR A 14 -6.94 9.52 -23.46
N MET A 15 -6.88 8.29 -22.96
CA MET A 15 -7.18 7.85 -21.59
C MET A 15 -6.32 8.59 -20.56
N GLY A 16 -6.71 9.82 -20.21
CA GLY A 16 -6.24 10.52 -19.02
C GLY A 16 -7.30 10.42 -17.92
N THR A 17 -7.33 9.30 -17.20
CA THR A 17 -8.24 9.09 -16.06
C THR A 17 -7.61 9.69 -14.80
N GLU A 18 -7.96 10.95 -14.53
CA GLU A 18 -7.63 11.65 -13.29
C GLU A 18 -8.79 11.49 -12.30
N PHE A 19 -8.48 11.16 -11.05
CA PHE A 19 -9.45 11.02 -9.95
C PHE A 19 -9.22 12.08 -8.89
N HIS A 20 -10.26 12.76 -8.40
CA HIS A 20 -10.13 13.84 -7.41
C HIS A 20 -10.44 13.37 -5.98
N LEU A 21 -9.49 13.45 -5.03
CA LEU A 21 -9.65 13.12 -3.60
C LEU A 21 -10.40 14.25 -2.83
N LEU A 22 -11.73 14.28 -2.87
CA LEU A 22 -12.55 15.39 -2.31
C LEU A 22 -12.81 15.33 -0.78
N ALA A 23 -12.25 14.35 -0.06
CA ALA A 23 -12.56 14.10 1.36
C ALA A 23 -12.28 15.29 2.30
N PHE A 24 -11.40 16.22 1.92
CA PHE A 24 -11.07 17.39 2.72
C PHE A 24 -12.11 18.52 2.64
N SER A 25 -12.91 18.58 1.57
CA SER A 25 -13.86 19.67 1.36
C SER A 25 -15.16 19.52 2.16
N SER A 26 -15.51 18.31 2.60
CA SER A 26 -16.87 18.02 3.12
C SER A 26 -17.03 18.30 4.62
N TYR A 27 -15.94 18.26 5.41
CA TYR A 27 -16.03 18.31 6.89
C TYR A 27 -15.58 19.62 7.53
N GLY A 28 -15.18 20.63 6.74
CA GLY A 28 -14.73 21.93 7.28
C GLY A 28 -13.49 21.84 8.19
N ILE A 29 -12.74 20.73 8.12
CA ILE A 29 -11.49 20.54 8.85
C ILE A 29 -10.41 21.37 8.15
N ASP A 30 -9.66 22.13 8.94
CA ASP A 30 -8.54 22.93 8.45
C ASP A 30 -7.48 22.00 7.82
N THR A 31 -7.23 22.16 6.52
CA THR A 31 -6.25 21.38 5.76
C THR A 31 -4.84 21.48 6.36
N HIS A 32 -4.53 22.58 7.06
CA HIS A 32 -3.28 22.74 7.79
C HIS A 32 -3.16 21.78 8.97
N VAL A 33 -4.25 21.51 9.70
CA VAL A 33 -4.24 20.55 10.81
C VAL A 33 -3.96 19.14 10.29
N ILE A 34 -4.59 18.78 9.17
CA ILE A 34 -4.39 17.46 8.53
C ILE A 34 -2.95 17.32 8.05
N PHE A 35 -2.42 18.33 7.35
CA PHE A 35 -1.02 18.33 6.94
C PHE A 35 -0.08 18.13 8.12
N MET A 36 -0.30 18.85 9.23
CA MET A 36 0.52 18.71 10.44
C MET A 36 0.43 17.31 11.05
N VAL A 37 -0.76 16.70 11.09
CA VAL A 37 -0.94 15.32 11.57
C VAL A 37 -0.21 14.33 10.67
N LEU A 38 -0.34 14.45 9.35
CA LEU A 38 0.34 13.58 8.39
C LEU A 38 1.87 13.71 8.49
N LEU A 39 2.38 14.93 8.67
CA LEU A 39 3.79 15.19 8.87
C LEU A 39 4.30 14.56 10.18
N LEU A 40 3.51 14.68 11.26
CA LEU A 40 3.84 14.11 12.57
C LEU A 40 3.77 12.57 12.59
N ILE A 41 3.07 11.95 11.65
CA ILE A 41 3.12 10.50 11.44
C ILE A 41 4.32 10.14 10.56
N TYR A 42 4.51 10.86 9.45
CA TYR A 42 5.53 10.54 8.44
C TYR A 42 6.96 10.63 9.00
N LEU A 43 7.32 11.77 9.62
CA LEU A 43 8.70 12.00 10.05
C LEU A 43 9.17 11.00 11.12
N PRO A 44 8.45 10.75 12.23
CA PRO A 44 8.89 9.80 13.23
C PRO A 44 8.90 8.37 12.72
N THR A 45 7.96 7.96 11.86
CA THR A 45 7.97 6.61 11.28
C THR A 45 9.19 6.40 10.39
N VAL A 46 9.51 7.37 9.52
CA VAL A 46 10.70 7.25 8.65
C VAL A 46 11.97 7.30 9.47
N LEU A 47 12.12 8.29 10.36
CA LEU A 47 13.33 8.43 11.18
C LEU A 47 13.51 7.24 12.12
N GLY A 48 12.47 6.79 12.79
CA GLY A 48 12.51 5.64 13.70
C GLY A 48 12.93 4.36 12.99
N ASN A 49 12.33 4.06 11.84
CA ASN A 49 12.66 2.86 11.08
C ASN A 49 14.05 2.94 10.43
N LEU A 50 14.48 4.12 9.97
CA LEU A 50 15.87 4.31 9.51
C LEU A 50 16.87 4.10 10.64
N LEU A 51 16.58 4.59 11.85
CA LEU A 51 17.43 4.38 13.02
C LEU A 51 17.53 2.90 13.38
N ILE A 52 16.45 2.12 13.29
CA ILE A 52 16.47 0.67 13.50
C ILE A 52 17.43 0.00 12.51
N ILE A 53 17.29 0.29 11.22
CA ILE A 53 18.14 -0.28 10.17
C ILE A 53 19.61 0.11 10.41
N LEU A 54 19.88 1.38 10.66
CA LEU A 54 21.24 1.88 10.92
C LEU A 54 21.87 1.21 12.16
N LEU A 55 21.12 1.08 13.26
CA LEU A 55 21.62 0.49 14.49
C LEU A 55 21.96 -0.99 14.30
N VAL A 56 21.14 -1.74 13.58
CA VAL A 56 21.41 -3.16 13.26
C VAL A 56 22.61 -3.29 12.34
N CYS A 57 22.78 -2.40 11.34
CA CYS A 57 23.93 -2.43 10.44
C CYS A 57 25.26 -2.06 11.12
N LEU A 58 25.22 -1.19 12.14
CA LEU A 58 26.42 -0.67 12.81
C LEU A 58 26.93 -1.58 13.94
N ASP A 59 26.04 -2.25 14.68
CA ASP A 59 26.43 -3.11 15.80
C ASP A 59 26.20 -4.59 15.49
N TYR A 60 27.31 -5.30 15.26
CA TYR A 60 27.33 -6.72 14.92
C TYR A 60 26.63 -7.62 15.96
N ARG A 61 26.49 -7.18 17.22
CA ARG A 61 25.82 -7.95 18.27
C ARG A 61 24.32 -8.05 18.03
N LEU A 62 23.77 -7.15 17.22
CA LEU A 62 22.37 -7.18 16.79
C LEU A 62 22.16 -8.06 15.56
N HIS A 63 23.19 -8.68 14.97
CA HIS A 63 23.02 -9.60 13.84
C HIS A 63 22.42 -10.96 14.27
N THR A 64 21.19 -10.93 14.77
CA THR A 64 20.37 -12.09 15.13
C THR A 64 19.19 -12.21 14.17
N PRO A 65 18.58 -13.41 14.05
CA PRO A 65 17.39 -13.62 13.21
C PRO A 65 16.27 -12.60 13.44
N MET A 66 15.98 -12.25 14.70
CA MET A 66 14.95 -11.27 15.02
C MET A 66 15.21 -9.90 14.40
N TYR A 67 16.43 -9.37 14.54
CA TYR A 67 16.77 -8.05 14.01
C TYR A 67 16.86 -8.07 12.47
N PHE A 68 17.18 -9.22 11.87
CA PHE A 68 17.03 -9.39 10.42
C PHE A 68 15.58 -9.21 9.97
N PHE A 69 14.61 -9.83 10.65
CA PHE A 69 13.18 -9.61 10.36
C PHE A 69 12.75 -8.17 10.68
N LEU A 70 13.25 -7.59 11.76
CA LEU A 70 12.95 -6.21 12.15
C LEU A 70 13.43 -5.20 11.11
N CYS A 71 14.60 -5.38 10.49
CA CYS A 71 15.06 -4.54 9.39
C CYS A 71 14.16 -4.64 8.15
N ASN A 72 13.63 -5.83 7.85
CA ASN A 72 12.69 -6.00 6.74
C ASN A 72 11.36 -5.30 7.04
N LEU A 73 10.84 -5.43 8.27
CA LEU A 73 9.65 -4.72 8.72
C LEU A 73 9.85 -3.20 8.66
N ALA A 74 10.98 -2.70 9.17
CA ALA A 74 11.30 -1.28 9.15
C ALA A 74 11.40 -0.73 7.72
N ALA A 75 11.95 -1.50 6.78
CA ALA A 75 11.98 -1.13 5.37
C ALA A 75 10.56 -1.09 4.75
N GLN A 76 9.68 -2.03 5.11
CA GLN A 76 8.30 -2.03 4.64
C GLN A 76 7.47 -0.90 5.23
N ASP A 77 7.63 -0.57 6.51
CA ASP A 77 6.99 0.58 7.13
C ASP A 77 7.34 1.89 6.40
N ILE A 78 8.64 2.09 6.08
CA ILE A 78 9.11 3.25 5.31
C ILE A 78 8.47 3.26 3.92
N MET A 79 8.44 2.12 3.24
CA MET A 79 7.84 1.98 1.91
C MET A 79 6.36 2.32 1.92
N LEU A 80 5.61 1.79 2.90
CA LEU A 80 4.18 2.00 3.09
C LEU A 80 3.85 3.48 3.30
N VAL A 81 4.49 4.12 4.28
CA VAL A 81 4.21 5.53 4.57
C VAL A 81 4.65 6.45 3.43
N SER A 82 5.73 6.11 2.72
CA SER A 82 6.22 6.89 1.58
C SER A 82 5.37 6.72 0.33
N ALA A 83 4.64 5.60 0.18
CA ALA A 83 3.71 5.41 -0.92
C ALA A 83 2.41 6.23 -0.74
N ILE A 84 1.97 6.44 0.50
CA ILE A 84 0.65 7.01 0.80
C ILE A 84 0.73 8.47 1.27
N LEU A 85 1.55 8.74 2.29
CA LEU A 85 1.51 10.03 2.99
C LEU A 85 2.02 11.20 2.13
N PRO A 86 3.05 11.10 1.28
CA PRO A 86 3.51 12.22 0.46
C PRO A 86 2.45 12.75 -0.51
N LYS A 87 1.69 11.85 -1.16
CA LYS A 87 0.62 12.26 -2.07
C LYS A 87 -0.50 12.95 -1.31
N LEU A 88 -0.84 12.44 -0.12
CA LEU A 88 -1.86 13.02 0.73
C LEU A 88 -1.44 14.40 1.27
N MET A 89 -0.18 14.54 1.72
CA MET A 89 0.40 15.81 2.16
C MET A 89 0.43 16.83 1.02
N ALA A 90 0.82 16.42 -0.19
CA ALA A 90 0.79 17.30 -1.36
C ALA A 90 -0.63 17.80 -1.65
N ALA A 91 -1.61 16.90 -1.64
CA ALA A 91 -3.02 17.26 -1.86
C ALA A 91 -3.55 18.27 -0.83
N THR A 92 -3.12 18.18 0.44
CA THR A 92 -3.52 19.15 1.48
C THR A 92 -2.92 20.55 1.31
N ILE A 93 -1.74 20.67 0.68
CA ILE A 93 -1.08 21.97 0.45
C ILE A 93 -1.55 22.61 -0.86
N THR A 94 -1.57 21.84 -1.94
CA THR A 94 -1.88 22.36 -3.28
C THR A 94 -3.39 22.49 -3.53
N GLY A 95 -4.20 21.76 -2.76
CA GLY A 95 -5.63 21.58 -3.04
C GLY A 95 -5.89 20.75 -4.30
N ASP A 96 -4.83 20.31 -5.00
CA ASP A 96 -4.93 19.42 -6.15
C ASP A 96 -4.96 17.98 -5.66
N THR A 97 -6.15 17.42 -5.72
CA THR A 97 -6.48 16.10 -5.23
C THR A 97 -6.47 15.06 -6.36
N SER A 98 -6.00 15.44 -7.56
CA SER A 98 -5.94 14.55 -8.72
C SER A 98 -4.92 13.41 -8.51
N ILE A 99 -5.35 12.17 -8.76
CA ILE A 99 -4.48 10.99 -8.85
C ILE A 99 -4.82 10.26 -10.14
N SER A 100 -3.80 9.86 -10.91
CA SER A 100 -4.05 9.07 -12.12
C SER A 100 -4.46 7.64 -11.76
N PHE A 101 -5.21 6.98 -12.63
CA PHE A 101 -5.59 5.57 -12.43
C PHE A 101 -4.41 4.65 -12.12
N ASN A 102 -3.31 4.80 -12.87
CA ASN A 102 -2.11 3.99 -12.67
C ASN A 102 -1.44 4.28 -11.33
N ALA A 103 -1.44 5.54 -10.86
CA ALA A 103 -0.93 5.89 -9.54
C ALA A 103 -1.84 5.32 -8.43
N CYS A 104 -3.15 5.33 -8.64
CA CYS A 104 -4.15 4.72 -7.75
C CYS A 104 -3.92 3.21 -7.60
N LEU A 105 -3.79 2.49 -8.73
CA LEU A 105 -3.47 1.05 -8.76
C LEU A 105 -2.13 0.75 -8.10
N ALA A 106 -1.10 1.56 -8.36
CA ALA A 106 0.21 1.40 -7.72
C ALA A 106 0.13 1.59 -6.19
N GLN A 107 -0.68 2.54 -5.71
CA GLN A 107 -0.89 2.78 -4.29
C GLN A 107 -1.59 1.60 -3.62
N ILE A 108 -2.64 1.06 -4.24
CA ILE A 108 -3.34 -0.15 -3.77
C ILE A 108 -2.40 -1.35 -3.72
N PHE A 109 -1.65 -1.58 -4.81
CA PHE A 109 -0.69 -2.66 -4.90
C PHE A 109 0.35 -2.60 -3.78
N MET A 110 0.96 -1.44 -3.59
CA MET A 110 1.96 -1.23 -2.53
C MET A 110 1.35 -1.41 -1.13
N PHE A 111 0.15 -0.87 -0.90
CA PHE A 111 -0.53 -1.00 0.39
C PHE A 111 -0.81 -2.47 0.74
N ALA A 112 -1.44 -3.21 -0.17
CA ALA A 112 -1.76 -4.62 0.04
C ALA A 112 -0.50 -5.47 0.26
N LEU A 113 0.54 -5.25 -0.57
CA LEU A 113 1.82 -5.93 -0.44
C LEU A 113 2.47 -5.70 0.92
N CYS A 114 2.55 -4.45 1.39
CA CYS A 114 3.13 -4.13 2.68
C CYS A 114 2.35 -4.77 3.81
N VAL A 115 1.03 -4.54 3.88
CA VAL A 115 0.19 -4.98 5.00
C VAL A 115 0.24 -6.50 5.17
N ASP A 116 0.07 -7.26 4.08
CA ASP A 116 0.10 -8.72 4.13
C ASP A 116 1.47 -9.25 4.58
N THR A 117 2.55 -8.62 4.09
CA THR A 117 3.92 -9.03 4.44
C THR A 117 4.27 -8.63 5.88
N ASP A 118 3.79 -7.48 6.38
CA ASP A 118 3.98 -7.02 7.75
C ASP A 118 3.37 -8.00 8.75
N PHE A 119 2.13 -8.45 8.50
CA PHE A 119 1.49 -9.48 9.33
C PHE A 119 2.27 -10.79 9.34
N PHE A 120 2.78 -11.21 8.18
CA PHE A 120 3.61 -12.40 8.10
C PHE A 120 4.94 -12.23 8.88
N LEU A 121 5.63 -11.10 8.72
CA LEU A 121 6.86 -10.80 9.45
C LEU A 121 6.63 -10.75 10.96
N LEU A 122 5.53 -10.14 11.41
CA LEU A 122 5.10 -10.13 12.81
C LEU A 122 4.90 -11.55 13.35
N ALA A 123 4.24 -12.42 12.57
CA ALA A 123 4.05 -13.82 12.95
C ALA A 123 5.39 -14.57 13.04
N VAL A 124 6.31 -14.37 12.10
CA VAL A 124 7.64 -14.99 12.12
C VAL A 124 8.48 -14.49 13.30
N MET A 125 8.42 -13.19 13.63
CA MET A 125 9.09 -12.65 14.80
C MET A 125 8.51 -13.21 16.10
N ALA A 126 7.19 -13.38 16.19
CA ALA A 126 6.55 -14.04 17.33
C ALA A 126 7.00 -15.51 17.44
N PHE A 127 7.12 -16.20 16.30
CA PHE A 127 7.66 -17.56 16.25
C PHE A 127 9.14 -17.64 16.65
N ASP A 128 9.99 -16.69 16.23
CA ASP A 128 11.38 -16.57 16.70
C ASP A 128 11.46 -16.46 18.23
N ARG A 129 10.68 -15.54 18.82
CA ARG A 129 10.61 -15.37 20.28
C ARG A 129 10.14 -16.65 20.97
N TYR A 130 9.13 -17.33 20.41
CA TYR A 130 8.65 -18.59 20.94
C TYR A 130 9.73 -19.67 20.96
N VAL A 131 10.45 -19.89 19.85
CA VAL A 131 11.51 -20.90 19.77
C VAL A 131 12.67 -20.56 20.71
N ALA A 132 13.02 -19.27 20.83
CA ALA A 132 14.08 -18.82 21.74
C ALA A 132 13.75 -19.10 23.20
N ILE A 133 12.50 -18.95 23.63
CA ILE A 133 12.06 -19.14 25.02
C ILE A 133 11.77 -20.61 25.32
N CYS A 134 10.98 -21.28 24.46
CA CYS A 134 10.47 -22.61 24.72
C CYS A 134 11.43 -23.73 24.29
N ILE A 135 12.35 -23.46 23.35
CA ILE A 135 13.25 -24.47 22.78
C ILE A 135 14.70 -23.94 22.64
N PRO A 136 15.31 -23.39 23.71
CA PRO A 136 16.59 -22.66 23.62
C PRO A 136 17.73 -23.53 23.08
N LEU A 137 17.81 -24.81 23.46
CA LEU A 137 18.86 -25.75 23.04
C LEU A 137 18.88 -26.02 21.53
N ARG A 138 17.75 -25.85 20.83
CA ARG A 138 17.63 -26.06 19.38
C ARG A 138 17.45 -24.76 18.61
N TYR A 139 17.48 -23.60 19.27
CA TYR A 139 17.22 -22.31 18.63
C TYR A 139 18.12 -22.07 17.41
N CYS A 140 19.45 -22.18 17.56
CA CYS A 140 20.40 -21.96 16.47
C CYS A 140 20.27 -22.98 15.31
N LEU A 141 19.69 -24.15 15.57
CA LEU A 141 19.42 -25.15 14.54
C LEU A 141 18.15 -24.83 13.75
N ILE A 142 17.12 -24.32 14.44
CA ILE A 142 15.82 -23.95 13.85
C ILE A 142 15.93 -22.59 13.16
N MET A 143 16.28 -21.54 13.90
CA MET A 143 16.41 -20.16 13.41
C MET A 143 17.82 -19.91 12.84
N ASN A 144 18.12 -20.59 11.74
CA ASN A 144 19.35 -20.39 10.99
C ASN A 144 19.11 -19.57 9.71
N PRO A 145 20.15 -18.97 9.10
CA PRO A 145 20.00 -18.15 7.90
C PRO A 145 19.36 -18.87 6.71
N LYS A 146 19.55 -20.18 6.57
CA LYS A 146 18.94 -20.97 5.48
C LYS A 146 17.42 -21.09 5.62
N LEU A 147 16.87 -20.92 6.82
CA LEU A 147 15.43 -20.82 7.05
C LEU A 147 14.95 -19.36 7.01
N CYS A 148 15.70 -18.44 7.64
CA CYS A 148 15.31 -17.04 7.77
C CYS A 148 15.20 -16.33 6.41
N ILE A 149 16.11 -16.62 5.49
CA ILE A 149 16.10 -15.99 4.15
C ILE A 149 14.85 -16.39 3.35
N PRO A 150 14.49 -17.68 3.19
CA PRO A 150 13.23 -18.07 2.57
C PRO A 150 11.99 -17.51 3.28
N LEU A 151 12.00 -17.44 4.62
CA LEU A 151 10.88 -16.86 5.38
C LEU A 151 10.61 -15.41 5.01
N VAL A 152 11.61 -14.65 4.57
CA VAL A 152 11.37 -13.31 4.02
C VAL A 152 10.97 -13.40 2.55
N ILE A 153 11.76 -14.09 1.72
CA ILE A 153 11.61 -14.07 0.26
C ILE A 153 10.27 -14.65 -0.21
N THR A 154 9.79 -15.74 0.41
CA THR A 154 8.57 -16.43 -0.03
C THR A 154 7.32 -15.56 0.08
N PRO A 155 7.04 -14.89 1.23
CA PRO A 155 5.99 -13.88 1.33
C PRO A 155 6.06 -12.80 0.26
N TRP A 156 7.24 -12.20 0.04
CA TRP A 156 7.42 -11.17 -0.97
C TRP A 156 6.98 -11.65 -2.35
N ILE A 157 7.43 -12.83 -2.78
CA ILE A 157 7.04 -13.39 -4.08
C ILE A 157 5.54 -13.66 -4.12
N LEU A 158 5.00 -14.32 -3.09
CA LEU A 158 3.59 -14.71 -3.03
C LEU A 158 2.67 -13.49 -3.10
N TYR A 159 2.93 -12.48 -2.28
CA TYR A 159 2.11 -11.27 -2.21
C TYR A 159 2.31 -10.35 -3.40
N VAL A 160 3.50 -10.32 -4.04
CA VAL A 160 3.70 -9.65 -5.33
C VAL A 160 2.86 -10.31 -6.42
N CYS A 161 2.90 -11.65 -6.53
CA CYS A 161 2.09 -12.38 -7.52
C CYS A 161 0.59 -12.14 -7.28
N ASN A 162 0.15 -12.19 -6.02
CA ASN A 162 -1.23 -11.93 -5.62
C ASN A 162 -1.65 -10.49 -5.95
N GLY A 163 -0.81 -9.50 -5.62
CA GLY A 163 -1.05 -8.10 -5.92
C GLY A 163 -1.14 -7.82 -7.42
N ILE A 164 -0.27 -8.44 -8.23
CA ILE A 164 -0.34 -8.34 -9.70
C ILE A 164 -1.66 -8.92 -10.21
N TYR A 165 -2.06 -10.09 -9.70
CA TYR A 165 -3.33 -10.72 -10.05
C TYR A 165 -4.52 -9.80 -9.74
N TYR A 166 -4.56 -9.19 -8.55
CA TYR A 166 -5.59 -8.22 -8.18
C TYR A 166 -5.56 -6.96 -9.05
N CYS A 167 -4.38 -6.40 -9.35
CA CYS A 167 -4.26 -5.25 -10.24
C CYS A 167 -4.77 -5.54 -11.65
N LEU A 168 -4.47 -6.73 -12.19
CA LEU A 168 -4.99 -7.16 -13.48
C LEU A 168 -6.52 -7.30 -13.45
N LEU A 169 -7.06 -7.92 -12.41
CA LEU A 169 -8.49 -8.05 -12.19
C LEU A 169 -9.17 -6.67 -12.15
N LEU A 170 -8.63 -5.74 -11.36
CA LEU A 170 -9.15 -4.37 -11.24
C LEU A 170 -9.01 -3.58 -12.55
N SER A 171 -7.92 -3.76 -13.31
CA SER A 171 -7.74 -3.11 -14.61
C SER A 171 -8.72 -3.60 -15.67
N ALA A 172 -9.23 -4.83 -15.53
CA ALA A 172 -10.20 -5.42 -16.45
C ALA A 172 -11.65 -4.96 -16.19
N LEU A 173 -11.91 -4.22 -15.11
CA LEU A 173 -13.24 -3.72 -14.79
C LEU A 173 -13.64 -2.55 -15.68
N SER A 174 -14.93 -2.48 -16.01
CA SER A 174 -15.49 -1.32 -16.70
C SER A 174 -15.87 -0.24 -15.68
N TYR A 175 -15.39 0.98 -15.90
CA TYR A 175 -15.62 2.12 -15.00
C TYR A 175 -16.67 3.06 -15.60
N CYS A 176 -17.76 3.29 -14.86
CA CYS A 176 -18.85 4.16 -15.29
C CYS A 176 -18.63 5.58 -14.80
N GLN A 177 -17.67 6.26 -15.42
CA GLN A 177 -17.71 7.71 -15.65
C GLN A 177 -18.24 8.59 -14.50
N SER A 178 -17.79 8.33 -13.27
CA SER A 178 -17.75 9.35 -12.21
C SER A 178 -16.31 9.39 -11.71
N HIS A 179 -15.61 10.45 -12.06
CA HIS A 179 -14.18 10.63 -11.79
C HIS A 179 -13.93 11.34 -10.44
N ASP A 180 -14.97 11.50 -9.64
CA ASP A 180 -14.91 12.14 -8.33
C ASP A 180 -14.80 11.08 -7.23
N LEU A 181 -13.58 10.87 -6.72
CA LEU A 181 -13.32 9.93 -5.62
C LEU A 181 -13.40 10.63 -4.27
N ASN A 182 -14.51 10.43 -3.56
CA ASN A 182 -14.72 10.96 -2.20
C ASN A 182 -13.95 10.17 -1.11
N TYR A 183 -12.67 9.86 -1.32
CA TYR A 183 -11.88 9.08 -0.36
C TYR A 183 -10.49 9.69 -0.16
N ILE A 184 -9.97 9.52 1.05
CA ILE A 184 -8.68 10.09 1.51
C ILE A 184 -7.48 9.38 0.85
N PHE A 185 -7.66 8.17 0.34
CA PHE A 185 -6.66 7.38 -0.36
C PHE A 185 -7.32 6.39 -1.32
N CYS A 186 -6.54 5.86 -2.27
CA CYS A 186 -7.00 4.82 -3.17
C CYS A 186 -7.04 3.47 -2.44
N ASP A 187 -8.24 2.89 -2.27
CA ASP A 187 -8.46 1.56 -1.72
C ASP A 187 -9.27 0.71 -2.70
N ILE A 188 -9.16 -0.62 -2.59
CA ILE A 188 -9.88 -1.58 -3.42
C ILE A 188 -11.39 -1.37 -3.30
N LYS A 189 -11.90 -1.13 -2.08
CA LYS A 189 -13.33 -0.83 -1.85
C LYS A 189 -13.79 0.41 -2.60
N THR A 190 -12.94 1.42 -2.61
CA THR A 190 -13.18 2.69 -3.31
C THR A 190 -13.24 2.50 -4.83
N ILE A 191 -12.30 1.75 -5.40
CA ILE A 191 -12.29 1.45 -6.85
C ILE A 191 -13.50 0.59 -7.24
N MET A 192 -13.84 -0.43 -6.45
CA MET A 192 -14.99 -1.29 -6.73
C MET A 192 -16.30 -0.50 -6.77
N GLY A 193 -16.49 0.46 -5.86
CA GLY A 193 -17.69 1.32 -5.84
C GLY A 193 -17.89 2.22 -7.06
N LEU A 194 -16.84 2.44 -7.87
CA LEU A 194 -16.92 3.20 -9.13
C LEU A 194 -17.17 2.34 -10.37
N SER A 195 -17.01 1.03 -10.23
CA SER A 195 -17.14 0.13 -11.37
C SER A 195 -18.60 -0.11 -11.72
N CYS A 196 -18.87 -0.27 -13.01
CA CYS A 196 -20.18 -0.60 -13.55
C CYS A 196 -20.39 -2.11 -13.73
N SER A 197 -19.29 -2.85 -13.66
CA SER A 197 -19.29 -4.31 -13.70
C SER A 197 -19.68 -4.87 -12.34
N ASP A 198 -20.26 -6.08 -12.33
CA ASP A 198 -20.59 -6.76 -11.09
C ASP A 198 -19.30 -7.09 -10.30
N THR A 199 -19.12 -6.45 -9.14
CA THR A 199 -17.95 -6.62 -8.26
C THR A 199 -18.14 -7.73 -7.24
N THR A 200 -19.30 -8.40 -7.20
CA THR A 200 -19.57 -9.44 -6.20
C THR A 200 -18.50 -10.52 -6.17
N TYR A 201 -17.99 -10.95 -7.32
CA TYR A 201 -16.91 -11.94 -7.41
C TYR A 201 -15.61 -11.48 -6.72
N ILE A 202 -15.20 -10.24 -6.94
CA ILE A 202 -14.00 -9.66 -6.34
C ILE A 202 -14.20 -9.47 -4.84
N GLN A 203 -15.39 -9.04 -4.45
CA GLN A 203 -15.75 -8.82 -3.05
C GLN A 203 -15.77 -10.13 -2.25
N THR A 204 -16.23 -11.24 -2.85
CA THR A 204 -16.11 -12.58 -2.25
C THR A 204 -14.68 -13.11 -2.22
N LEU A 205 -13.80 -12.65 -3.11
CA LEU A 205 -12.39 -13.04 -3.11
C LEU A 205 -11.58 -12.31 -2.02
N ILE A 206 -12.00 -11.08 -1.68
CA ILE A 206 -11.36 -10.21 -0.70
C ILE A 206 -11.93 -10.40 0.72
N SER A 207 -13.17 -10.89 0.87
CA SER A 207 -13.83 -11.12 2.16
C SER A 207 -13.31 -12.36 2.88
#